data_AF-A0A6B3M4M0-F1
#
_entry.id   AF-A0A6B3M4M0-F1
#
_cell.length_a   1.000
_cell.length_b   1.000
_cell.length_c   1.000
_cell.angle_alpha   90.00
_cell.angle_beta   90.00
_cell.angle_gamma   90.00
#
_symmetry.space_group_name_H-M   'P 1'
#
loop_
_entity.id
_entity.type
_entity.pdbx_description
1 polymer ?
#
loop_
_entity_poly.entity_id
_entity_poly.type
_entity_poly.pdbx_seq_one_letter_code
_entity_poly.pdbx_strand_id
1 'polypeptide(L)' 'MLNQPKFKSYFQVEVLESDLFLLFEKDNFLLSGGLYVLLALLFDGQRRVEQLITLVQGQASVTAVY' A
#
# COMPACT_ATOMS: atom_id res chain seq x y z
N MET A 1 -13.48 -3.63 2.15
CA MET A 1 -12.51 -4.61 1.59
C MET A 1 -11.35 -4.75 2.56
N LEU A 2 -11.56 -5.41 3.71
CA LEU A 2 -10.49 -5.58 4.71
C LEU A 2 -9.74 -6.89 4.51
N ASN A 3 -10.42 -7.96 4.06
CA ASN A 3 -9.82 -9.29 4.03
C ASN A 3 -8.95 -9.57 2.80
N GLN A 4 -9.18 -8.86 1.69
CA GLN A 4 -8.40 -8.93 0.45
C GLN A 4 -8.20 -7.50 -0.06
N PRO A 5 -7.18 -6.79 0.46
CA PRO A 5 -7.02 -5.37 0.19
C PRO A 5 -6.64 -5.16 -1.28
N LYS A 6 -7.29 -4.16 -1.86
CA LYS A 6 -7.04 -3.63 -3.20
C LYS A 6 -7.32 -2.15 -3.15
N PHE A 7 -6.55 -1.36 -3.89
CA PHE A 7 -6.93 0.03 -4.12
C PHE A 7 -8.29 0.11 -4.81
N LYS A 8 -9.09 1.12 -4.41
CA LYS A 8 -10.36 1.37 -5.09
C LYS A 8 -10.06 1.72 -6.54
N SER A 9 -10.87 1.21 -7.47
CA SER A 9 -10.62 1.29 -8.91
C SER A 9 -10.53 2.70 -9.48
N TYR A 10 -11.05 3.69 -8.77
CA TYR A 10 -11.01 5.10 -9.17
C TYR A 10 -9.71 5.80 -8.75
N PHE A 11 -8.84 5.16 -7.99
CA PHE A 11 -7.51 5.69 -7.71
C PHE A 11 -6.53 5.22 -8.77
N GLN A 12 -5.80 6.16 -9.38
CA GLN A 12 -4.54 5.87 -10.05
C GLN A 12 -3.43 5.88 -8.99
N VAL A 13 -2.62 4.82 -8.96
CA VAL A 13 -1.61 4.60 -7.93
C VAL A 13 -0.24 4.78 -8.57
N GLU A 14 0.51 5.77 -8.11
CA GLU A 14 1.86 6.10 -8.61
C GLU A 14 2.88 5.87 -7.49
N VAL A 15 3.84 4.98 -7.72
CA VAL A 15 4.90 4.64 -6.78
C VAL A 15 6.16 5.42 -7.14
N LEU A 16 6.70 6.18 -6.18
CA LEU A 16 8.03 6.81 -6.25
C LEU A 16 8.99 6.11 -5.27
N GLU A 17 10.26 6.53 -5.22
CA GLU A 17 11.30 5.86 -4.43
C GLU A 17 10.93 5.62 -2.96
N SER A 18 10.30 6.59 -2.30
CA SER A 18 9.88 6.48 -0.88
C SER A 18 8.45 6.91 -0.62
N ASP A 19 7.71 7.25 -1.68
CA ASP A 19 6.39 7.86 -1.61
C ASP A 19 5.41 7.16 -2.53
N LEU A 20 4.13 7.23 -2.17
CA LEU A 20 3.03 6.69 -2.94
C LEU A 20 1.97 7.78 -3.12
N PHE A 21 1.62 8.08 -4.37
CA PHE A 21 0.52 8.97 -4.70
C PHE A 21 -0.72 8.16 -5.07
N LEU A 22 -1.84 8.52 -4.44
CA LEU A 22 -3.17 8.08 -4.84
C LEU A 22 -3.87 9.25 -5.50
N LEU A 23 -4.00 9.17 -6.82
CA LEU A 23 -4.57 10.22 -7.65
C LEU A 23 -6.04 9.94 -7.93
N PHE A 24 -6.87 10.96 -7.76
CA PHE A 24 -8.29 10.92 -8.12
C PHE A 24 -8.71 12.31 -8.60
N GLU A 25 -9.71 12.38 -9.48
CA GLU A 25 -10.09 13.62 -10.18
C GLU A 25 -10.39 14.81 -9.26
N LYS A 26 -10.83 14.54 -8.02
CA LYS A 26 -11.24 15.58 -7.06
C LYS A 26 -10.24 15.82 -5.94
N ASP A 27 -9.34 14.88 -5.69
CA ASP A 27 -8.42 14.94 -4.56
C ASP A 27 -7.26 13.95 -4.74
N ASN A 28 -6.12 14.26 -4.14
CA ASN A 28 -4.92 13.44 -4.22
C ASN A 28 -4.37 13.20 -2.82
N PHE A 29 -3.91 11.98 -2.55
CA PHE A 29 -3.28 11.62 -1.29
C PHE A 29 -1.83 11.26 -1.51
N LEU A 30 -0.95 11.83 -0.68
CA LEU A 30 0.45 11.44 -0.58
C LEU A 30 0.62 10.55 0.66
N LEU A 31 1.14 9.35 0.46
CA LEU A 31 1.50 8.41 1.51
C LEU A 31 3.03 8.26 1.49
N SER A 32 3.69 8.90 2.45
CA SER A 32 5.14 8.88 2.57
C SER A 32 5.63 7.76 3.48
N GLY A 33 6.64 7.04 3.01
CA GLY A 33 7.29 5.95 3.72
C GLY A 33 7.36 4.66 2.91
N GLY A 34 8.51 3.98 2.99
CA GLY A 34 8.78 2.74 2.27
C GLY A 34 7.80 1.61 2.57
N LEU A 35 7.12 1.63 3.72
CA LEU A 35 6.06 0.67 4.05
C LEU A 35 4.86 0.82 3.11
N TYR A 36 4.43 2.04 2.76
CA TYR A 36 3.32 2.25 1.84
C TYR A 36 3.68 1.81 0.42
N VAL A 37 4.90 2.10 -0.03
CA VAL A 37 5.44 1.63 -1.30
C VAL A 37 5.43 0.10 -1.36
N LEU A 38 5.93 -0.55 -0.31
CA LEU A 38 5.98 -2.00 -0.22
C LEU A 38 4.57 -2.62 -0.22
N LEU A 39 3.64 -2.06 0.55
CA LEU A 39 2.25 -2.53 0.60
C LEU A 39 1.50 -2.31 -0.73
N ALA A 40 1.77 -1.20 -1.43
CA ALA A 40 1.12 -0.88 -2.69
C ALA A 40 1.32 -1.97 -3.75
N LEU A 41 2.53 -2.54 -3.80
CA LEU A 41 2.88 -3.64 -4.71
C LEU A 41 2.15 -4.96 -4.38
N LEU A 42 1.59 -5.09 -3.18
CA LEU A 42 0.94 -6.32 -2.71
C LEU A 42 -0.60 -6.21 -2.68
N PHE A 43 -1.16 -5.00 -2.78
CA PHE A 43 -2.61 -4.74 -2.76
C PHE A 43 -3.25 -4.98 -4.13
N ASP A 44 -3.19 -6.24 -4.58
CA ASP A 44 -3.72 -6.73 -5.86
C ASP A 44 -5.19 -7.21 -5.77
N GLY A 45 -5.73 -7.34 -4.55
CA GLY A 45 -7.05 -7.92 -4.28
C GLY A 45 -7.11 -9.45 -4.37
N GLN A 46 -5.99 -10.13 -4.60
CA GLN A 46 -5.89 -11.59 -4.65
C GLN A 46 -5.43 -12.16 -3.29
N ARG A 47 -4.62 -11.40 -2.56
CA ARG A 47 -4.01 -11.84 -1.30
C ARG A 47 -4.85 -11.49 -0.10
N ARG A 48 -4.91 -12.40 0.87
CA ARG A 48 -5.50 -12.13 2.18
C ARG A 48 -4.54 -11.39 3.09
N VAL A 49 -5.07 -10.68 4.09
CA VAL A 49 -4.25 -9.95 5.09
C VAL A 49 -3.21 -10.85 5.75
N GLU A 50 -3.58 -12.08 6.11
CA GLU A 50 -2.66 -13.06 6.70
C GLU A 50 -1.45 -13.33 5.80
N GLN A 51 -1.67 -13.47 4.49
CA GLN A 51 -0.62 -13.72 3.51
C GLN A 51 0.27 -12.48 3.33
N LEU A 52 -0.32 -11.29 3.40
CA LEU A 52 0.41 -10.02 3.36
C LEU A 52 1.31 -9.86 4.58
N ILE A 53 0.81 -10.19 5.78
CA ILE A 53 1.61 -10.17 7.00
C ILE A 53 2.85 -11.07 6.83
N THR A 54 2.69 -12.30 6.33
CA THR A 54 3.83 -13.20 6.09
C THR A 54 4.84 -12.64 5.08
N LEU A 55 4.39 -11.96 4.02
CA LEU A 55 5.28 -11.39 2.99
C LEU A 55 6.03 -10.15 3.47
N VAL A 56 5.42 -9.37 4.35
CA VAL A 56 5.99 -8.13 4.91
C VAL A 56 6.87 -8.43 6.12
N GLN A 57 6.69 -9.59 6.76
CA GLN A 57 7.43 -10.01 7.95
C GLN A 57 8.94 -10.02 7.67
N GLY A 58 9.69 -9.18 8.37
CA GLY A 58 11.14 -9.03 8.20
C GLY A 58 11.57 -8.03 7.13
N GLN A 59 10.66 -7.46 6.35
CA GLN A 59 10.95 -6.39 5.37
C GLN A 59 10.64 -4.99 5.88
N ALA A 60 9.84 -4.88 6.95
CA ALA A 60 9.50 -3.61 7.58
C ALA A 60 9.97 -3.59 9.05
N SER A 61 10.65 -2.51 9.44
CA SER A 61 10.91 -2.22 10.85
C SER A 61 9.62 -1.75 11.53
N VAL A 62 9.40 -2.15 12.78
CA VAL A 62 8.23 -1.76 13.60
C VAL A 62 8.13 -0.22 13.73
N THR A 63 9.24 0.49 13.60
CA THR A 63 9.31 1.96 13.62
C THR A 63 8.73 2.64 12.38
N ALA A 64 8.42 1.92 11.29
CA ALA A 64 7.85 2.50 10.07
C ALA A 64 6.32 2.69 10.11
N VAL A 65 5.68 2.36 11.24
CA VAL A 65 4.22 2.41 11.44
C VAL A 65 3.77 3.71 12.15
N TYR A 66 4.71 4.56 12.57
CA TYR A 66 4.45 5.80 13.32
C TYR A 66 4.70 7.06 12.51
#